data_AF-A0A1I1LCS9-F1
#
_entry.id   AF-A0A1I1LCS9-F1
#
_cell.length_a   1.000
_cell.length_b   1.000
_cell.length_c   1.000
_cell.angle_alpha   90.00
_cell.angle_beta   90.00
_cell.angle_gamma   90.00
#
_symmetry.space_group_name_H-M   'P 1'
#
loop_
_entity.id
_entity.type
_entity.pdbx_description
1 polymer ?
#
loop_
_entity_poly.entity_id
_entity_poly.type
_entity_poly.pdbx_seq_one_letter_code
_entity_poly.pdbx_strand_id
1 'polypeptide(L)'
;MKRNIMLLFMITGMLITACEKDNGGSASGADPVIASISPEKGYPLSTLAVKGENFSRVRTENRVEINGVEARIIHFNEHTIHVEVPEGGSTGSVSVIVNGRSTTGPVFEYMVPPAIYRAETYAGTGQEGYAEGPRQSALLNRPGGVVFDSKGNLIFSDRNNNRIRKISPDGQVSLVAGTGTQGRQDGPAHQATFAWPYGIAIDKDDNIYVADRNNHLVRKIDAATGMVSTIAGSTQGYAEGNRTEARFNQPLDVAVADDGTVYVADYNNSRIRKIAPDGMVSTYVGDGTQAHQDGPRETARVNRAPGIDIDHEGNLIIADRFNYCVRKVTPDGMVTTIAGSRSRQYGYADGPEADALFFGIWGVHAAADGHIYIAEINDNHAIRVLTPEGEVRTLGGGGQSGFVNGEPSTVSRYNTPVGITLDAEGNIYVADLENHAIRRLVRTN
;
A
#
# COMPACT_ATOMS: atom_id res chain seq x y z
N MET A 1 66.11 55.29 49.34
CA MET A 1 66.45 55.23 47.90
C MET A 1 65.13 55.30 47.13
N LYS A 2 64.85 56.46 46.50
CA LYS A 2 64.77 56.64 45.03
C LYS A 2 63.73 55.70 44.41
N ARG A 3 62.60 56.15 43.85
CA ARG A 3 62.47 57.25 42.87
C ARG A 3 60.98 57.69 42.73
N ASN A 4 60.78 59.00 42.70
CA ASN A 4 59.54 59.71 42.32
C ASN A 4 59.29 59.62 40.80
N ILE A 5 58.01 59.75 40.39
CA ILE A 5 57.45 60.46 39.21
C ILE A 5 55.91 60.40 39.41
N MET A 6 55.22 61.45 39.87
CA MET A 6 54.86 62.74 39.25
C MET A 6 53.66 62.68 38.28
N LEU A 7 52.47 62.86 38.87
CA LEU A 7 51.35 63.77 38.53
C LEU A 7 51.01 64.11 37.06
N LEU A 8 49.73 63.95 36.68
CA LEU A 8 48.97 65.02 36.01
C LEU A 8 47.45 64.96 36.33
N PHE A 9 46.86 66.15 36.43
CA PHE A 9 45.57 66.58 36.96
C PHE A 9 44.33 66.32 36.08
N MET A 10 43.15 66.18 36.72
CA MET A 10 41.98 67.12 36.69
C MET A 10 40.75 66.44 37.35
N ILE A 11 40.26 66.91 38.51
CA ILE A 11 39.10 67.83 38.73
C ILE A 11 37.82 67.25 38.06
N THR A 12 36.74 66.83 38.74
CA THR A 12 35.83 67.51 39.68
C THR A 12 34.81 66.47 40.18
N GLY A 13 34.36 66.48 41.44
CA GLY A 13 32.98 66.92 41.73
C GLY A 13 32.12 65.81 42.34
N MET A 14 31.92 65.87 43.66
CA MET A 14 30.89 65.11 44.41
C MET A 14 29.48 65.38 43.86
N LEU A 15 28.64 64.35 43.80
CA LEU A 15 27.22 64.45 44.16
C LEU A 15 26.62 63.05 44.43
N ILE A 16 25.84 63.01 45.50
CA ILE A 16 25.19 61.86 46.14
C ILE A 16 24.00 61.41 45.29
N THR A 17 23.82 60.11 45.07
CA THR A 17 22.51 59.53 44.73
C THR A 17 22.30 58.18 45.40
N ALA A 18 21.05 57.99 45.82
CA ALA A 18 20.53 56.90 46.64
C ALA A 18 20.66 55.52 45.97
N CYS A 19 20.97 54.50 46.77
CA CYS A 19 20.68 53.12 46.42
C CYS A 19 19.17 52.90 46.57
N GLU A 20 18.43 53.02 45.47
CA GLU A 20 17.13 52.42 45.34
C GLU A 20 17.32 50.95 44.94
N LYS A 21 16.69 50.07 45.72
CA LYS A 21 16.73 48.62 45.57
C LYS A 21 15.78 48.26 44.44
N ASP A 22 16.30 48.06 43.24
CA ASP A 22 15.52 47.46 42.15
C ASP A 22 15.27 45.99 42.47
N ASN A 23 14.10 45.75 43.07
CA ASN A 23 13.50 44.42 43.14
C ASN A 23 13.26 43.93 41.71
N GLY A 24 13.80 42.75 41.40
CA GLY A 24 13.50 42.05 40.16
C GLY A 24 11.99 41.95 39.96
N GLY A 25 11.52 42.50 38.83
CA GLY A 25 10.16 42.33 38.37
C GLY A 25 9.92 40.87 37.99
N SER A 26 9.24 40.13 38.86
CA SER A 26 8.59 38.88 38.50
C SER A 26 7.51 39.17 37.47
N ALA A 27 7.58 38.54 36.29
CA ALA A 27 6.55 38.61 35.25
C ALA A 27 5.17 38.22 35.82
N SER A 28 4.30 39.21 36.03
CA SER A 28 2.90 39.04 36.45
C SER A 28 1.99 38.78 35.25
N GLY A 29 2.34 37.83 34.39
CA GLY A 29 1.44 37.32 33.35
C GLY A 29 0.65 36.13 33.90
N ALA A 30 -0.65 36.03 33.60
CA ALA A 30 -1.39 34.79 33.78
C ALA A 30 -0.86 33.71 32.81
N ASP A 31 -1.02 32.43 33.14
CA ASP A 31 -0.55 31.34 32.29
C ASP A 31 -1.31 31.34 30.95
N PRO A 32 -0.65 30.99 29.83
CA PRO A 32 -1.34 30.87 28.55
C PRO A 32 -2.43 29.79 28.65
N VAL A 33 -3.56 30.03 28.00
CA VAL A 33 -4.67 29.07 27.93
C VAL A 33 -4.98 28.80 26.47
N ILE A 34 -5.18 27.54 26.11
CA ILE A 34 -5.75 27.16 24.81
C ILE A 34 -7.22 26.81 25.02
N ALA A 35 -8.11 27.58 24.42
CA ALA A 35 -9.54 27.34 24.45
C ALA A 35 -9.97 26.37 23.34
N SER A 36 -9.44 26.54 22.13
CA SER A 36 -9.74 25.66 20.99
C SER A 36 -8.71 25.78 19.89
N ILE A 37 -8.74 24.81 18.97
CA ILE A 37 -7.99 24.85 17.71
C ILE A 37 -8.95 24.74 16.54
N SER A 38 -8.59 25.33 15.39
CA SER A 38 -9.40 25.23 14.19
C SER A 38 -8.56 25.40 12.92
N PRO A 39 -8.65 24.48 11.94
CA PRO A 39 -9.36 23.18 12.01
C PRO A 39 -8.71 22.20 13.01
N GLU A 40 -9.43 21.14 13.41
CA GLU A 40 -8.88 20.09 14.29
C GLU A 40 -8.00 19.09 13.52
N LYS A 41 -8.05 19.13 12.18
CA LYS A 41 -7.24 18.31 11.28
C LYS A 41 -6.75 19.12 10.09
N GLY A 42 -5.60 18.78 9.54
CA GLY A 42 -5.07 19.47 8.37
C GLY A 42 -3.74 18.95 7.88
N TYR A 43 -3.34 19.41 6.70
CA TYR A 43 -2.13 18.98 6.00
C TYR A 43 -0.89 19.80 6.42
N PRO A 44 0.34 19.30 6.16
CA PRO A 44 1.54 20.12 6.06
C PRO A 44 1.27 21.48 5.41
N LEU A 45 1.89 22.54 5.94
CA LEU A 45 1.79 23.91 5.43
C LEU A 45 0.39 24.56 5.47
N SER A 46 -0.64 23.84 5.92
CA SER A 46 -1.95 24.43 6.17
C SER A 46 -1.91 25.36 7.38
N THR A 47 -2.87 26.27 7.47
CA THR A 47 -2.98 27.18 8.61
C THR A 47 -3.83 26.57 9.72
N LEU A 48 -3.31 26.59 10.94
CA LEU A 48 -4.00 26.23 12.18
C LEU A 48 -4.19 27.49 13.03
N ALA A 49 -5.43 27.76 13.46
CA ALA A 49 -5.72 28.80 14.44
C ALA A 49 -5.78 28.19 15.84
N VAL A 50 -4.96 28.69 16.75
CA VAL A 50 -4.98 28.36 18.18
C VAL A 50 -5.63 29.53 18.92
N LYS A 51 -6.86 29.34 19.41
CA LYS A 51 -7.61 30.34 20.18
C LYS A 51 -7.42 30.13 21.67
N GLY A 52 -7.30 31.21 22.42
CA GLY A 52 -6.94 31.13 23.82
C GLY A 52 -6.90 32.48 24.50
N GLU A 53 -6.18 32.53 25.62
CA GLU A 53 -6.00 33.73 26.45
C GLU A 53 -4.53 33.82 26.88
N ASN A 54 -4.10 35.05 27.24
CA ASN A 54 -2.76 35.35 27.77
C ASN A 54 -1.61 35.01 26.81
N PHE A 55 -1.83 35.13 25.49
CA PHE A 55 -0.74 35.09 24.53
C PHE A 55 0.00 36.43 24.50
N SER A 56 1.30 36.43 24.21
CA SER A 56 2.08 37.68 24.19
C SER A 56 1.81 38.49 22.91
N ARG A 57 1.88 39.82 23.01
CA ARG A 57 1.96 40.73 21.86
C ARG A 57 3.35 40.79 21.23
N VAL A 58 4.34 40.12 21.82
CA VAL A 58 5.71 40.05 21.34
C VAL A 58 5.98 38.68 20.71
N ARG A 59 6.40 38.67 19.43
CA ARG A 59 6.60 37.43 18.66
C ARG A 59 7.56 36.45 19.33
N THR A 60 8.71 36.93 19.81
CA THR A 60 9.78 36.11 20.38
C THR A 60 9.41 35.46 21.71
N GLU A 61 8.32 35.90 22.34
CA GLU A 61 7.84 35.34 23.59
C GLU A 61 6.86 34.19 23.37
N ASN A 62 6.30 34.06 22.17
CA ASN A 62 5.36 33.01 21.80
C ASN A 62 6.07 31.88 21.02
N ARG A 63 5.83 30.65 21.42
CA ARG A 63 6.15 29.43 20.66
C ARG A 63 4.93 28.52 20.62
N VAL A 64 4.71 27.85 19.50
CA VAL A 64 3.63 26.86 19.34
C VAL A 64 4.24 25.56 18.83
N GLU A 65 3.82 24.44 19.39
CA GLU A 65 4.27 23.11 18.99
C GLU A 65 3.07 22.21 18.68
N ILE A 66 3.19 21.36 17.66
CA ILE A 66 2.23 20.29 17.36
C ILE A 66 2.96 18.97 17.57
N ASN A 67 2.52 18.19 18.56
CA ASN A 67 3.20 16.96 19.00
C ASN A 67 4.71 17.14 19.24
N GLY A 68 5.10 18.27 19.83
CA GLY A 68 6.51 18.61 20.10
C GLY A 68 7.30 19.14 18.90
N VAL A 69 6.70 19.28 17.72
CA VAL A 69 7.31 19.92 16.54
C VAL A 69 6.90 21.38 16.48
N GLU A 70 7.86 22.30 16.49
CA GLU A 70 7.58 23.75 16.46
C GLU A 70 6.88 24.17 15.16
N ALA A 71 5.75 24.87 15.30
CA ALA A 71 4.95 25.41 14.22
C ALA A 71 5.26 26.89 13.96
N ARG A 72 5.40 27.26 12.69
CA ARG A 72 5.78 28.62 12.31
C ARG A 72 4.60 29.57 12.52
N ILE A 73 4.71 30.49 13.47
CA ILE A 73 3.67 31.51 13.70
C ILE A 73 3.56 32.44 12.46
N ILE A 74 2.34 32.61 11.97
CA ILE A 74 1.96 33.46 10.83
C ILE A 74 1.45 34.81 11.34
N HIS A 75 0.45 34.79 12.21
CA HIS A 75 -0.18 35.98 12.80
C HIS A 75 -0.52 35.69 14.27
N PHE A 76 -0.50 36.69 15.14
CA PHE A 76 -0.83 36.50 16.55
C PHE A 76 -1.34 37.79 17.21
N ASN A 77 -2.17 37.60 18.22
CA ASN A 77 -2.58 38.58 19.21
C ASN A 77 -2.79 37.85 20.56
N GLU A 78 -3.26 38.56 21.57
CA GLU A 78 -3.43 38.02 22.94
C GLU A 78 -4.41 36.84 23.05
N HIS A 79 -5.28 36.66 22.06
CA HIS A 79 -6.36 35.67 22.09
C HIS A 79 -6.28 34.63 20.97
N THR A 80 -5.40 34.81 19.99
CA THR A 80 -5.26 33.89 18.85
C THR A 80 -3.86 33.89 18.29
N ILE A 81 -3.32 32.71 18.02
CA ILE A 81 -2.10 32.49 17.24
C ILE A 81 -2.46 31.65 16.02
N HIS A 82 -2.22 32.19 14.83
CA HIS A 82 -2.24 31.43 13.58
C HIS A 82 -0.85 30.88 13.33
N VAL A 83 -0.74 29.58 13.10
CA VAL A 83 0.51 28.90 12.77
C VAL A 83 0.37 28.14 11.47
N GLU A 84 1.49 27.94 10.80
CA GLU A 84 1.63 26.98 9.71
C GLU A 84 1.94 25.61 10.31
N VAL A 85 1.18 24.59 9.92
CA VAL A 85 1.39 23.20 10.32
C VAL A 85 2.74 22.72 9.77
N PRO A 86 3.65 22.17 10.61
CA PRO A 86 4.98 21.74 10.16
C PRO A 86 4.95 20.65 9.08
N GLU A 87 5.92 20.61 8.17
CA GLU A 87 6.04 19.54 7.15
C GLU A 87 6.43 18.17 7.74
N GLY A 88 7.16 18.15 8.85
CA GLY A 88 7.54 16.93 9.58
C GLY A 88 6.68 16.66 10.81
N GLY A 89 5.43 17.15 10.82
CA GLY A 89 4.54 17.00 11.97
C GLY A 89 3.93 15.60 12.08
N SER A 90 3.24 15.35 13.18
CA SER A 90 2.46 14.13 13.41
C SER A 90 1.24 14.46 14.29
N THR A 91 0.25 13.58 14.29
CA THR A 91 -0.95 13.75 15.12
C THR A 91 -0.55 13.82 16.59
N GLY A 92 -1.05 14.84 17.29
CA GLY A 92 -0.78 14.99 18.72
C GLY A 92 -1.22 16.33 19.25
N SER A 93 -0.97 16.55 20.54
CA SER A 93 -1.42 17.75 21.24
C SER A 93 -0.76 19.02 20.72
N VAL A 94 -1.55 20.09 20.61
CA VAL A 94 -1.06 21.44 20.33
C VAL A 94 -0.65 22.09 21.65
N SER A 95 0.59 22.58 21.76
CA SER A 95 1.07 23.30 22.93
C SER A 95 1.44 24.74 22.59
N VAL A 96 1.17 25.66 23.51
CA VAL A 96 1.57 27.07 23.41
C VAL A 96 2.47 27.39 24.60
N ILE A 97 3.64 27.94 24.32
CA ILE A 97 4.60 28.41 25.32
C ILE A 97 4.69 29.93 25.21
N VAL A 98 4.46 30.61 26.34
CA VAL A 98 4.56 32.08 26.45
C VAL A 98 5.51 32.41 27.59
N ASN A 99 6.61 33.10 27.31
CA ASN A 99 7.62 33.48 28.31
C ASN A 99 8.10 32.30 29.19
N GLY A 100 8.29 31.13 28.56
CA GLY A 100 8.73 29.90 29.23
C GLY A 100 7.64 29.12 29.98
N ARG A 101 6.39 29.62 30.02
CA ARG A 101 5.24 28.88 30.59
C ARG A 101 4.49 28.17 29.49
N SER A 102 4.21 26.88 29.69
CA SER A 102 3.61 26.02 28.67
C SER A 102 2.18 25.64 29.06
N THR A 103 1.30 25.57 28.07
CA THR A 103 -0.02 24.96 28.16
C THR A 103 -0.22 23.99 27.01
N THR A 104 -0.97 22.91 27.24
CA THR A 104 -1.25 21.88 26.25
C THR A 104 -2.76 21.83 26.01
N GLY A 105 -3.14 21.91 24.74
CA GLY A 105 -4.52 21.97 24.29
C GLY A 105 -4.96 20.68 23.57
N PRO A 106 -6.01 20.79 22.74
CA PRO A 106 -6.55 19.66 21.98
C PRO A 106 -5.53 18.99 21.06
N VAL A 107 -5.84 17.75 20.67
CA VAL A 107 -5.09 17.00 19.66
C VAL A 107 -5.42 17.57 18.28
N PHE A 108 -4.38 17.90 17.51
CA PHE A 108 -4.49 18.15 16.08
C PHE A 108 -4.21 16.85 15.32
N GLU A 109 -5.13 16.47 14.44
CA GLU A 109 -4.96 15.32 13.54
C GLU A 109 -4.16 15.75 12.31
N TYR A 110 -2.93 15.25 12.24
CA TYR A 110 -2.01 15.54 11.15
C TYR A 110 -2.35 14.69 9.93
N MET A 111 -2.82 15.33 8.87
CA MET A 111 -3.16 14.66 7.63
C MET A 111 -1.94 14.63 6.70
N VAL A 112 -1.61 13.47 6.15
CA VAL A 112 -0.61 13.37 5.08
C VAL A 112 -1.31 13.56 3.73
N PRO A 113 -0.85 14.48 2.85
CA PRO A 113 -1.44 14.64 1.53
C PRO A 113 -1.40 13.31 0.79
N PRO A 114 -2.47 12.93 0.07
CA PRO A 114 -2.48 11.72 -0.72
C PRO A 114 -1.29 11.73 -1.70
N ALA A 115 -0.56 10.62 -1.77
CA ALA A 115 0.46 10.43 -2.79
C ALA A 115 -0.17 10.55 -4.18
N ILE A 116 0.39 11.42 -5.03
CA ILE A 116 0.01 11.52 -6.44
C ILE A 116 0.93 10.56 -7.22
N TYR A 117 0.37 9.89 -8.23
CA TYR A 117 1.09 8.88 -9.00
C TYR A 117 1.01 9.13 -10.50
N ARG A 118 2.13 9.08 -11.20
CA ARG A 118 2.13 9.14 -12.67
C ARG A 118 2.23 7.75 -13.27
N ALA A 119 1.27 7.38 -14.10
CA ALA A 119 1.26 6.11 -14.81
C ALA A 119 2.13 6.15 -16.08
N GLU A 120 2.89 5.09 -16.31
CA GLU A 120 3.69 4.87 -17.50
C GLU A 120 3.73 3.39 -17.91
N THR A 121 4.21 3.13 -19.12
CA THR A 121 4.47 1.77 -19.59
C THR A 121 5.83 1.34 -19.04
N TYR A 122 5.83 0.32 -18.17
CA TYR A 122 7.06 -0.26 -17.67
C TYR A 122 7.67 -1.25 -18.66
N ALA A 123 6.83 -2.11 -19.25
CA ALA A 123 7.24 -3.12 -20.21
C ALA A 123 6.12 -3.47 -21.19
N GLY A 124 6.50 -3.93 -22.39
CA GLY A 124 5.56 -4.26 -23.45
C GLY A 124 5.25 -3.08 -24.36
N THR A 125 4.88 -3.39 -25.60
CA THR A 125 4.62 -2.40 -26.67
C THR A 125 3.14 -2.11 -26.89
N GLY A 126 2.25 -2.84 -26.21
CA GLY A 126 0.83 -2.86 -26.57
C GLY A 126 0.45 -3.93 -27.60
N GLN A 127 1.43 -4.62 -28.18
CA GLN A 127 1.23 -5.68 -29.17
C GLN A 127 1.46 -7.06 -28.54
N GLU A 128 0.62 -8.03 -28.92
CA GLU A 128 0.79 -9.40 -28.47
C GLU A 128 2.02 -10.08 -29.08
N GLY A 129 2.69 -10.90 -28.28
CA GLY A 129 3.82 -11.72 -28.70
C GLY A 129 4.67 -12.13 -27.50
N TYR A 130 5.85 -12.71 -27.73
CA TYR A 130 6.74 -13.19 -26.67
C TYR A 130 8.21 -12.80 -26.87
N ALA A 131 8.50 -11.81 -27.72
CA ALA A 131 9.87 -11.35 -27.96
C ALA A 131 10.54 -10.92 -26.63
N GLU A 132 11.78 -11.35 -26.43
CA GLU A 132 12.63 -11.04 -25.28
C GLU A 132 13.50 -9.79 -25.53
N GLY A 133 14.34 -9.43 -24.55
CA GLY A 133 15.26 -8.30 -24.64
C GLY A 133 14.75 -7.08 -23.87
N PRO A 134 15.14 -5.85 -24.26
CA PRO A 134 14.78 -4.64 -23.51
C PRO A 134 13.27 -4.49 -23.30
N ARG A 135 12.85 -4.12 -22.09
CA ARG A 135 11.44 -4.03 -21.67
C ARG A 135 10.57 -3.15 -22.55
N GLN A 136 11.15 -2.15 -23.22
CA GLN A 136 10.47 -1.24 -24.14
C GLN A 136 10.13 -1.89 -25.49
N SER A 137 10.86 -2.94 -25.90
CA SER A 137 10.68 -3.63 -27.18
C SER A 137 10.19 -5.08 -27.03
N ALA A 138 10.25 -5.63 -25.82
CA ALA A 138 9.72 -6.95 -25.52
C ALA A 138 8.22 -7.02 -25.84
N LEU A 139 7.76 -8.18 -26.32
CA LEU A 139 6.34 -8.44 -26.53
C LEU A 139 5.84 -9.37 -25.41
N LEU A 140 4.66 -9.06 -24.90
CA LEU A 140 3.97 -9.83 -23.86
C LEU A 140 2.60 -10.23 -24.44
N ASN A 141 1.97 -11.28 -23.92
CA ASN A 141 0.60 -11.64 -24.30
C ASN A 141 -0.27 -11.88 -23.07
N ARG A 142 -1.08 -10.86 -22.74
CA ARG A 142 -2.05 -10.87 -21.64
C ARG A 142 -1.38 -11.22 -20.31
N PRO A 143 -0.41 -10.41 -19.84
CA PRO A 143 0.28 -10.68 -18.59
C PRO A 143 -0.70 -10.77 -17.42
N GLY A 144 -0.41 -11.64 -16.46
CA GLY A 144 -1.25 -11.95 -15.30
C GLY A 144 -0.63 -11.47 -13.98
N GLY A 145 -0.33 -12.41 -13.07
CA GLY A 145 0.35 -12.10 -11.81
C GLY A 145 1.72 -11.45 -12.02
N VAL A 146 2.09 -10.57 -11.09
CA VAL A 146 3.38 -9.85 -11.03
C VAL A 146 3.89 -9.87 -9.60
N VAL A 147 5.19 -10.09 -9.39
CA VAL A 147 5.81 -10.12 -8.05
C VAL A 147 7.32 -9.85 -8.18
N PHE A 148 7.93 -9.23 -7.18
CA PHE A 148 9.39 -9.06 -7.13
C PHE A 148 10.08 -10.24 -6.44
N ASP A 149 11.23 -10.66 -6.96
CA ASP A 149 12.15 -11.54 -6.24
C ASP A 149 13.12 -10.73 -5.35
N SER A 150 13.89 -11.42 -4.51
CA SER A 150 14.85 -10.80 -3.58
C SER A 150 15.97 -10.00 -4.27
N LYS A 151 16.14 -10.16 -5.58
CA LYS A 151 17.16 -9.50 -6.41
C LYS A 151 16.58 -8.30 -7.18
N GLY A 152 15.31 -7.97 -6.96
CA GLY A 152 14.61 -6.88 -7.63
C GLY A 152 14.22 -7.21 -9.08
N ASN A 153 14.19 -8.48 -9.48
CA ASN A 153 13.58 -8.85 -10.76
C ASN A 153 12.05 -8.84 -10.59
N LEU A 154 11.34 -8.20 -11.52
CA LEU A 154 9.89 -8.31 -11.61
C LEU A 154 9.54 -9.59 -12.37
N ILE A 155 9.06 -10.62 -11.66
CA ILE A 155 8.55 -11.86 -12.22
C ILE A 155 7.09 -11.68 -12.62
N PHE A 156 6.69 -12.26 -13.75
CA PHE A 156 5.31 -12.20 -14.22
C PHE A 156 4.90 -13.45 -14.99
N SER A 157 3.60 -13.75 -14.97
CA SER A 157 3.02 -14.76 -15.86
C SER A 157 2.66 -14.12 -17.21
N ASP A 158 3.25 -14.67 -18.28
CA ASP A 158 2.94 -14.31 -19.65
C ASP A 158 1.85 -15.28 -20.16
N ARG A 159 0.63 -15.07 -19.65
CA ARG A 159 -0.46 -16.05 -19.60
C ARG A 159 -0.74 -16.72 -20.94
N ASN A 160 -0.97 -15.94 -21.99
CA ASN A 160 -1.33 -16.50 -23.30
C ASN A 160 -0.14 -17.11 -24.03
N ASN A 161 1.07 -16.77 -23.60
CA ASN A 161 2.29 -17.41 -24.08
C ASN A 161 2.67 -18.64 -23.25
N ASN A 162 1.89 -19.06 -22.24
CA ASN A 162 2.16 -20.21 -21.37
C ASN A 162 3.58 -20.21 -20.75
N ARG A 163 4.04 -19.03 -20.33
CA ARG A 163 5.41 -18.82 -19.81
C ARG A 163 5.36 -18.03 -18.50
N ILE A 164 6.36 -18.27 -17.65
CA ILE A 164 6.75 -17.38 -16.57
C ILE A 164 8.01 -16.66 -17.02
N ARG A 165 8.02 -15.34 -16.93
CA ARG A 165 9.11 -14.47 -17.40
C ARG A 165 9.50 -13.49 -16.32
N LYS A 166 10.64 -12.86 -16.49
CA LYS A 166 11.13 -11.83 -15.58
C LYS A 166 11.62 -10.61 -16.32
N ILE A 167 11.64 -9.48 -15.62
CA ILE A 167 12.28 -8.23 -16.01
C ILE A 167 13.35 -7.95 -14.97
N SER A 168 14.62 -7.94 -15.38
CA SER A 168 15.72 -7.61 -14.47
C SER A 168 15.82 -6.10 -14.19
N PRO A 169 16.54 -5.67 -13.13
CA PRO A 169 16.72 -4.25 -12.81
C PRO A 169 17.31 -3.40 -13.95
N ASP A 170 18.12 -4.00 -14.83
CA ASP A 170 18.65 -3.37 -16.04
C ASP A 170 17.64 -3.31 -17.22
N GLY A 171 16.41 -3.78 -16.98
CA GLY A 171 15.30 -3.73 -17.91
C GLY A 171 15.28 -4.82 -18.97
N GLN A 172 15.96 -5.95 -18.79
CA GLN A 172 15.90 -7.08 -19.74
C GLN A 172 14.78 -8.06 -19.40
N VAL A 173 13.94 -8.36 -20.39
CA VAL A 173 12.91 -9.38 -20.31
C VAL A 173 13.47 -10.73 -20.77
N SER A 174 13.36 -11.76 -19.93
CA SER A 174 13.86 -13.11 -20.23
C SER A 174 12.96 -14.21 -19.66
N LEU A 175 13.06 -15.43 -20.21
CA LEU A 175 12.35 -16.60 -19.73
C LEU A 175 12.81 -17.04 -18.33
N VAL A 176 11.85 -17.38 -17.48
CA VAL A 176 12.08 -18.13 -16.23
C VAL A 176 11.72 -19.60 -16.45
N ALA A 177 10.50 -19.88 -16.91
CA ALA A 177 10.02 -21.24 -17.15
C ALA A 177 8.92 -21.29 -18.22
N GLY A 178 8.75 -22.46 -18.84
CA GLY A 178 7.70 -22.73 -19.83
C GLY A 178 8.21 -22.73 -21.26
N THR A 179 7.88 -23.77 -22.03
CA THR A 179 8.21 -23.83 -23.47
C THR A 179 7.37 -22.85 -24.31
N GLY A 180 6.20 -22.49 -23.79
CA GLY A 180 5.14 -21.77 -24.48
C GLY A 180 4.08 -22.64 -25.14
N THR A 181 4.29 -23.95 -25.16
CA THR A 181 3.24 -24.93 -25.51
C THR A 181 2.34 -25.18 -24.31
N GLN A 182 1.03 -25.18 -24.54
CA GLN A 182 0.06 -25.54 -23.52
C GLN A 182 0.25 -27.00 -23.07
N GLY A 183 0.37 -27.23 -21.76
CA GLY A 183 0.54 -28.57 -21.20
C GLY A 183 0.76 -28.53 -19.69
N ARG A 184 1.00 -29.70 -19.06
CA ARG A 184 1.19 -29.85 -17.60
C ARG A 184 2.47 -30.59 -17.21
N GLN A 185 3.47 -30.61 -18.09
CA GLN A 185 4.71 -31.34 -17.89
C GLN A 185 5.57 -30.65 -16.82
N ASP A 186 6.00 -31.42 -15.82
CA ASP A 186 7.02 -31.06 -14.83
C ASP A 186 8.45 -31.32 -15.38
N GLY A 187 9.48 -30.85 -14.69
CA GLY A 187 10.89 -31.05 -15.06
C GLY A 187 11.70 -29.77 -15.10
N PRO A 188 12.84 -29.73 -15.82
CA PRO A 188 13.63 -28.51 -15.96
C PRO A 188 12.79 -27.33 -16.45
N ALA A 189 13.00 -26.13 -15.90
CA ALA A 189 12.15 -24.96 -16.13
C ALA A 189 11.90 -24.64 -17.61
N HIS A 190 12.91 -24.80 -18.47
CA HIS A 190 12.85 -24.54 -19.91
C HIS A 190 12.14 -25.66 -20.72
N GLN A 191 11.79 -26.79 -20.09
CA GLN A 191 11.09 -27.93 -20.70
C GLN A 191 9.69 -28.12 -20.12
N ALA A 192 9.41 -27.56 -18.94
CA ALA A 192 8.10 -27.61 -18.33
C ALA A 192 7.05 -26.92 -19.20
N THR A 193 5.79 -27.35 -19.08
CA THR A 193 4.65 -26.73 -19.75
C THR A 193 3.60 -26.28 -18.74
N PHE A 194 2.92 -25.19 -19.08
CA PHE A 194 1.83 -24.58 -18.33
C PHE A 194 0.61 -24.41 -19.25
N ALA A 195 -0.56 -24.16 -18.66
CA ALA A 195 -1.78 -23.85 -19.42
C ALA A 195 -2.46 -22.61 -18.83
N TRP A 196 -2.20 -21.47 -19.46
CA TRP A 196 -2.66 -20.15 -19.03
C TRP A 196 -2.31 -19.84 -17.56
N PRO A 197 -1.02 -19.86 -17.18
CA PRO A 197 -0.61 -19.52 -15.82
C PRO A 197 -1.10 -18.11 -15.47
N TYR A 198 -1.54 -17.91 -14.23
CA TYR A 198 -2.19 -16.68 -13.80
C TYR A 198 -1.46 -16.01 -12.63
N GLY A 199 -1.96 -16.11 -11.41
CA GLY A 199 -1.31 -15.52 -10.24
C GLY A 199 -0.05 -16.27 -9.86
N ILE A 200 0.89 -15.53 -9.26
CA ILE A 200 2.20 -16.01 -8.85
C ILE A 200 2.56 -15.40 -7.49
N ALA A 201 3.30 -16.16 -6.69
CA ALA A 201 3.88 -15.69 -5.43
C ALA A 201 5.30 -16.23 -5.28
N ILE A 202 6.10 -15.57 -4.44
CA ILE A 202 7.49 -15.95 -4.16
C ILE A 202 7.66 -16.19 -2.67
N ASP A 203 8.33 -17.28 -2.30
CA ASP A 203 8.74 -17.50 -0.90
C ASP A 203 10.09 -16.85 -0.59
N LYS A 204 10.46 -16.82 0.69
CA LYS A 204 11.73 -16.25 1.18
C LYS A 204 13.00 -16.85 0.55
N ASP A 205 12.90 -18.01 -0.11
CA ASP A 205 14.01 -18.68 -0.78
C ASP A 205 13.98 -18.45 -2.30
N ASP A 206 13.23 -17.44 -2.76
CA ASP A 206 12.97 -17.06 -4.16
C ASP A 206 12.23 -18.13 -4.99
N ASN A 207 11.63 -19.16 -4.38
CA ASN A 207 10.85 -20.12 -5.16
C ASN A 207 9.54 -19.51 -5.63
N ILE A 208 9.17 -19.77 -6.88
CA ILE A 208 7.97 -19.18 -7.49
C ILE A 208 6.83 -20.20 -7.47
N TYR A 209 5.71 -19.83 -6.89
CA TYR A 209 4.47 -20.59 -6.90
C TYR A 209 3.56 -20.04 -7.99
N VAL A 210 2.90 -20.92 -8.74
CA VAL A 210 2.12 -20.54 -9.92
C VAL A 210 0.75 -21.19 -9.85
N ALA A 211 -0.30 -20.38 -9.97
CA ALA A 211 -1.64 -20.86 -10.29
C ALA A 211 -1.71 -21.24 -11.77
N ASP A 212 -1.58 -22.53 -12.07
CA ASP A 212 -1.65 -23.08 -13.42
C ASP A 212 -3.11 -23.32 -13.81
N ARG A 213 -3.78 -22.19 -14.06
CA ARG A 213 -5.24 -22.03 -14.09
C ARG A 213 -5.96 -23.11 -14.89
N ASN A 214 -5.54 -23.35 -16.13
CA ASN A 214 -6.28 -24.24 -17.02
C ASN A 214 -5.86 -25.71 -16.89
N ASN A 215 -4.79 -26.00 -16.14
CA ASN A 215 -4.48 -27.35 -15.70
C ASN A 215 -5.11 -27.70 -14.35
N HIS A 216 -5.63 -26.72 -13.62
CA HIS A 216 -6.20 -26.89 -12.29
C HIS A 216 -5.17 -27.35 -11.25
N LEU A 217 -3.94 -26.84 -11.38
CA LEU A 217 -2.80 -27.20 -10.55
C LEU A 217 -2.23 -25.96 -9.86
N VAL A 218 -1.53 -26.21 -8.76
CA VAL A 218 -0.55 -25.28 -8.21
C VAL A 218 0.84 -25.87 -8.48
N ARG A 219 1.72 -25.09 -9.10
CA ARG A 219 3.06 -25.49 -9.52
C ARG A 219 4.11 -24.69 -8.73
N LYS A 220 5.27 -25.27 -8.48
CA LYS A 220 6.43 -24.62 -7.85
C LYS A 220 7.61 -24.65 -8.82
N ILE A 221 8.27 -23.50 -9.00
CA ILE A 221 9.57 -23.36 -9.66
C ILE A 221 10.59 -23.20 -8.54
N ASP A 222 11.46 -24.19 -8.40
CA ASP A 222 12.51 -24.20 -7.39
C ASP A 222 13.69 -23.35 -7.87
N ALA A 223 14.02 -22.30 -7.11
CA ALA A 223 15.03 -21.33 -7.50
C ALA A 223 16.46 -21.90 -7.49
N ALA A 224 16.72 -22.87 -6.60
CA ALA A 224 18.05 -23.47 -6.43
C ALA A 224 18.37 -24.47 -7.55
N THR A 225 17.38 -25.27 -7.96
CA THR A 225 17.55 -26.36 -8.93
C THR A 225 17.06 -26.01 -10.34
N GLY A 226 16.24 -24.97 -10.50
CA GLY A 226 15.62 -24.63 -11.77
C GLY A 226 14.58 -25.66 -12.22
N MET A 227 13.97 -26.39 -11.29
CA MET A 227 12.99 -27.44 -11.57
C MET A 227 11.56 -26.95 -11.32
N VAL A 228 10.64 -27.31 -12.20
CA VAL A 228 9.20 -27.12 -12.04
C VAL A 228 8.58 -28.43 -11.54
N SER A 229 7.77 -28.34 -10.50
CA SER A 229 7.03 -29.48 -9.93
C SER A 229 5.57 -29.12 -9.63
N THR A 230 4.67 -30.09 -9.73
CA THR A 230 3.28 -29.96 -9.25
C THR A 230 3.24 -30.20 -7.75
N ILE A 231 2.76 -29.21 -6.99
CA ILE A 231 2.65 -29.32 -5.53
C ILE A 231 1.24 -29.68 -5.05
N ALA A 232 0.21 -29.39 -5.85
CA ALA A 232 -1.16 -29.81 -5.57
C ALA A 232 -2.06 -29.70 -6.81
N GLY A 233 -3.16 -30.45 -6.79
CA GLY A 233 -4.19 -30.44 -7.82
C GLY A 233 -4.09 -31.64 -8.75
N SER A 234 -5.21 -31.96 -9.41
CA SER A 234 -5.31 -33.15 -10.26
C SER A 234 -6.12 -32.87 -11.54
N THR A 235 -7.44 -32.98 -11.44
CA THR A 235 -8.41 -32.63 -12.48
C THR A 235 -9.32 -31.51 -11.99
N GLN A 236 -10.10 -30.95 -12.91
CA GLN A 236 -11.10 -29.95 -12.59
C GLN A 236 -12.09 -30.48 -11.54
N GLY A 237 -12.34 -29.69 -10.49
CA GLY A 237 -13.41 -29.96 -9.54
C GLY A 237 -13.05 -29.48 -8.14
N TYR A 238 -13.75 -30.03 -7.15
CA TYR A 238 -13.49 -29.79 -5.74
C TYR A 238 -13.24 -31.12 -5.03
N ALA A 239 -12.10 -31.21 -4.37
CA ALA A 239 -11.76 -32.28 -3.44
C ALA A 239 -10.67 -31.76 -2.49
N GLU A 240 -10.76 -32.15 -1.22
CA GLU A 240 -9.68 -32.04 -0.24
C GLU A 240 -8.82 -33.31 -0.29
N GLY A 241 -7.72 -33.31 0.46
CA GLY A 241 -6.83 -34.47 0.57
C GLY A 241 -5.40 -34.15 0.20
N ASN A 242 -4.61 -35.18 -0.06
CA ASN A 242 -3.20 -35.01 -0.41
C ASN A 242 -3.01 -34.35 -1.79
N ARG A 243 -1.75 -34.03 -2.11
CA ARG A 243 -1.34 -33.32 -3.33
C ARG A 243 -1.98 -33.84 -4.62
N THR A 244 -2.15 -35.17 -4.75
CA THR A 244 -2.68 -35.83 -5.96
C THR A 244 -4.19 -36.08 -5.95
N GLU A 245 -4.82 -36.05 -4.79
CA GLU A 245 -6.27 -36.25 -4.62
C GLU A 245 -7.05 -34.94 -4.70
N ALA A 246 -6.45 -33.87 -4.18
CA ALA A 246 -7.03 -32.56 -4.17
C ALA A 246 -7.38 -32.11 -5.60
N ARG A 247 -8.53 -31.45 -5.73
CA ARG A 247 -9.02 -30.87 -6.99
C ARG A 247 -9.28 -29.39 -6.80
N PHE A 248 -8.86 -28.62 -7.79
CA PHE A 248 -9.14 -27.21 -7.95
C PHE A 248 -9.99 -26.99 -9.19
N ASN A 249 -10.63 -25.83 -9.28
CA ASN A 249 -11.39 -25.42 -10.45
C ASN A 249 -10.97 -24.00 -10.86
N GLN A 250 -10.06 -23.96 -11.83
CA GLN A 250 -9.43 -22.74 -12.33
C GLN A 250 -8.85 -21.86 -11.20
N PRO A 251 -7.84 -22.34 -10.45
CA PRO A 251 -7.17 -21.49 -9.48
C PRO A 251 -6.63 -20.24 -10.20
N LEU A 252 -6.88 -19.07 -9.64
CA LEU A 252 -6.45 -17.80 -10.25
C LEU A 252 -5.23 -17.22 -9.57
N ASP A 253 -5.05 -17.44 -8.29
CA ASP A 253 -3.97 -16.81 -7.53
C ASP A 253 -3.48 -17.68 -6.39
N VAL A 254 -2.26 -17.37 -5.94
CA VAL A 254 -1.58 -18.04 -4.82
C VAL A 254 -0.87 -17.02 -3.95
N ALA A 255 -0.80 -17.27 -2.65
CA ALA A 255 0.04 -16.53 -1.72
C ALA A 255 0.78 -17.53 -0.82
N VAL A 256 2.03 -17.26 -0.45
CA VAL A 256 2.85 -18.17 0.36
C VAL A 256 3.24 -17.50 1.67
N ALA A 257 2.95 -18.16 2.78
CA ALA A 257 3.29 -17.70 4.12
C ALA A 257 4.73 -18.10 4.51
N ASP A 258 5.27 -17.46 5.53
CA ASP A 258 6.63 -17.70 6.04
C ASP A 258 6.86 -19.15 6.51
N ASP A 259 5.81 -19.82 6.97
CA ASP A 259 5.85 -21.22 7.38
C ASP A 259 5.81 -22.23 6.21
N GLY A 260 5.71 -21.73 4.97
CA GLY A 260 5.60 -22.52 3.75
C GLY A 260 4.18 -22.94 3.39
N THR A 261 3.16 -22.50 4.13
CA THR A 261 1.76 -22.70 3.75
C THR A 261 1.43 -21.90 2.49
N VAL A 262 0.80 -22.54 1.51
CA VAL A 262 0.36 -21.88 0.27
C VAL A 262 -1.15 -21.74 0.27
N TYR A 263 -1.65 -20.50 0.22
CA TYR A 263 -3.05 -20.20 0.00
C TYR A 263 -3.35 -20.15 -1.50
N VAL A 264 -4.56 -20.55 -1.88
CA VAL A 264 -4.98 -20.68 -3.28
C VAL A 264 -6.37 -20.09 -3.45
N ALA A 265 -6.51 -19.14 -4.36
CA ALA A 265 -7.79 -18.63 -4.81
C ALA A 265 -8.44 -19.63 -5.79
N ASP A 266 -9.20 -20.60 -5.26
CA ASP A 266 -9.88 -21.66 -6.01
C ASP A 266 -11.18 -21.12 -6.63
N TYR A 267 -10.98 -20.24 -7.61
CA TYR A 267 -11.94 -19.25 -8.08
C TYR A 267 -13.33 -19.82 -8.43
N ASN A 268 -13.44 -20.87 -9.25
CA ASN A 268 -14.76 -21.39 -9.64
C ASN A 268 -15.41 -22.26 -8.56
N ASN A 269 -14.66 -22.68 -7.56
CA ASN A 269 -15.21 -23.38 -6.39
C ASN A 269 -15.65 -22.41 -5.29
N SER A 270 -15.50 -21.09 -5.47
CA SER A 270 -15.84 -20.05 -4.47
C SER A 270 -15.25 -20.36 -3.09
N ARG A 271 -13.96 -20.67 -3.07
CA ARG A 271 -13.20 -21.00 -1.86
C ARG A 271 -11.81 -20.40 -1.93
N ILE A 272 -11.29 -20.07 -0.75
CA ILE A 272 -9.85 -20.01 -0.55
C ILE A 272 -9.42 -21.35 0.05
N ARG A 273 -8.41 -21.96 -0.55
CA ARG A 273 -7.85 -23.25 -0.11
C ARG A 273 -6.46 -23.01 0.47
N LYS A 274 -5.99 -23.91 1.33
CA LYS A 274 -4.61 -23.93 1.81
C LYS A 274 -3.95 -25.26 1.49
N ILE A 275 -2.67 -25.22 1.18
CA ILE A 275 -1.77 -26.36 1.04
C ILE A 275 -0.78 -26.25 2.20
N ALA A 276 -0.87 -27.16 3.16
CA ALA A 276 0.07 -27.21 4.28
C ALA A 276 1.47 -27.65 3.79
N PRO A 277 2.55 -27.41 4.54
CA PRO A 277 3.91 -27.80 4.15
C PRO A 277 4.07 -29.30 3.83
N ASP A 278 3.29 -30.16 4.49
CA ASP A 278 3.23 -31.60 4.21
C ASP A 278 2.51 -31.96 2.90
N GLY A 279 1.84 -30.99 2.27
CA GLY A 279 1.07 -31.16 1.03
C GLY A 279 -0.41 -31.46 1.21
N MET A 280 -0.94 -31.43 2.43
CA MET A 280 -2.37 -31.58 2.66
C MET A 280 -3.13 -30.35 2.18
N VAL A 281 -4.17 -30.57 1.37
CA VAL A 281 -5.03 -29.50 0.86
C VAL A 281 -6.37 -29.52 1.61
N SER A 282 -6.70 -28.38 2.23
CA SER A 282 -7.99 -28.17 2.88
C SER A 282 -8.59 -26.82 2.47
N THR A 283 -9.87 -26.66 2.72
CA THR A 283 -10.54 -25.37 2.65
C THR A 283 -10.03 -24.47 3.78
N TYR A 284 -9.76 -23.21 3.46
CA TYR A 284 -9.38 -22.19 4.42
C TYR A 284 -10.56 -21.26 4.71
N VAL A 285 -11.24 -20.78 3.67
CA VAL A 285 -12.46 -19.94 3.75
C VAL A 285 -13.44 -20.35 2.66
N GLY A 286 -14.74 -20.33 2.98
CA GLY A 286 -15.83 -20.52 2.04
C GLY A 286 -16.35 -21.96 1.96
N ASP A 287 -17.64 -22.13 1.72
CA ASP A 287 -18.32 -23.43 1.58
C ASP A 287 -18.74 -23.73 0.12
N GLY A 288 -18.32 -22.89 -0.83
CA GLY A 288 -18.73 -22.95 -2.24
C GLY A 288 -20.05 -22.28 -2.57
N THR A 289 -20.80 -21.84 -1.56
CA THR A 289 -22.00 -21.02 -1.76
C THR A 289 -21.58 -19.63 -2.20
N GLN A 290 -22.10 -19.17 -3.33
CA GLN A 290 -21.86 -17.82 -3.86
C GLN A 290 -22.63 -16.77 -3.07
N ALA A 291 -22.11 -16.46 -1.88
CA ALA A 291 -22.70 -15.46 -1.00
C ALA A 291 -21.66 -14.64 -0.23
N HIS A 292 -22.13 -13.53 0.34
CA HIS A 292 -21.41 -12.71 1.30
C HIS A 292 -21.82 -13.17 2.71
N GLN A 293 -20.82 -13.46 3.54
CA GLN A 293 -20.98 -13.72 4.97
C GLN A 293 -19.63 -13.52 5.66
N ASP A 294 -19.56 -12.59 6.62
CA ASP A 294 -18.46 -12.42 7.57
C ASP A 294 -18.58 -13.41 8.74
N GLY A 295 -17.53 -13.50 9.57
CA GLY A 295 -17.46 -14.35 10.76
C GLY A 295 -16.28 -15.31 10.73
N PRO A 296 -16.27 -16.35 11.60
CA PRO A 296 -15.23 -17.37 11.58
C PRO A 296 -15.12 -18.04 10.20
N ARG A 297 -13.89 -18.30 9.75
CA ARG A 297 -13.57 -18.82 8.40
C ARG A 297 -14.30 -20.11 8.02
N GLU A 298 -14.70 -20.91 9.01
CA GLU A 298 -15.47 -22.14 8.85
C GLU A 298 -16.92 -21.89 8.38
N THR A 299 -17.42 -20.66 8.55
CA THR A 299 -18.79 -20.24 8.19
C THR A 299 -18.83 -19.05 7.23
N ALA A 300 -17.73 -18.30 7.14
CA ALA A 300 -17.62 -17.17 6.23
C ALA A 300 -17.72 -17.64 4.76
N ARG A 301 -18.27 -16.77 3.93
CA ARG A 301 -18.48 -17.04 2.49
C ARG A 301 -17.81 -15.99 1.63
N VAL A 302 -17.25 -16.47 0.53
CA VAL A 302 -16.62 -15.70 -0.54
C VAL A 302 -17.25 -16.07 -1.87
N ASN A 303 -17.22 -15.18 -2.84
CA ASN A 303 -17.87 -15.36 -4.12
C ASN A 303 -16.91 -15.14 -5.29
N ARG A 304 -16.30 -16.25 -5.72
CA ARG A 304 -15.27 -16.33 -6.76
C ARG A 304 -14.18 -15.26 -6.59
N ALA A 305 -13.45 -15.35 -5.47
CA ALA A 305 -12.31 -14.50 -5.21
C ALA A 305 -11.17 -14.77 -6.21
N PRO A 306 -10.72 -13.78 -7.00
CA PRO A 306 -9.70 -14.00 -8.03
C PRO A 306 -8.28 -13.65 -7.58
N GLY A 307 -8.11 -12.87 -6.51
CA GLY A 307 -6.81 -12.41 -6.00
C GLY A 307 -6.73 -12.49 -4.49
N ILE A 308 -5.55 -12.86 -3.99
CA ILE A 308 -5.24 -12.95 -2.56
C ILE A 308 -3.82 -12.47 -2.29
N ASP A 309 -3.59 -11.91 -1.10
CA ASP A 309 -2.23 -11.57 -0.63
C ASP A 309 -2.14 -11.73 0.89
N ILE A 310 -0.94 -11.80 1.45
CA ILE A 310 -0.70 -11.89 2.90
C ILE A 310 -0.02 -10.59 3.35
N ASP A 311 -0.58 -9.92 4.35
CA ASP A 311 0.05 -8.73 4.93
C ASP A 311 1.18 -9.09 5.91
N HIS A 312 1.92 -8.07 6.37
CA HIS A 312 3.05 -8.23 7.27
C HIS A 312 2.68 -8.75 8.67
N GLU A 313 1.40 -8.77 9.03
CA GLU A 313 0.89 -9.36 10.28
C GLU A 313 0.45 -10.83 10.09
N GLY A 314 0.50 -11.34 8.86
CA GLY A 314 0.05 -12.68 8.50
C GLY A 314 -1.46 -12.79 8.24
N ASN A 315 -2.17 -11.66 8.09
CA ASN A 315 -3.57 -11.69 7.67
C ASN A 315 -3.67 -11.96 6.17
N LEU A 316 -4.68 -12.74 5.76
CA LEU A 316 -4.97 -12.96 4.34
C LEU A 316 -5.95 -11.91 3.83
N ILE A 317 -5.53 -11.14 2.83
CA ILE A 317 -6.36 -10.18 2.10
C ILE A 317 -6.97 -10.88 0.88
N ILE A 318 -8.26 -10.66 0.64
CA ILE A 318 -9.02 -11.33 -0.43
C ILE A 318 -9.78 -10.29 -1.24
N ALA A 319 -9.57 -10.30 -2.56
CA ALA A 319 -10.49 -9.69 -3.52
C ALA A 319 -11.76 -10.53 -3.63
N ASP A 320 -12.89 -10.10 -3.08
CA ASP A 320 -14.14 -10.86 -3.13
C ASP A 320 -15.03 -10.37 -4.27
N ARG A 321 -14.68 -10.75 -5.51
CA ARG A 321 -15.14 -10.15 -6.77
C ARG A 321 -16.64 -9.91 -6.86
N PHE A 322 -17.46 -10.93 -6.63
CA PHE A 322 -18.91 -10.83 -6.79
C PHE A 322 -19.66 -10.49 -5.50
N ASN A 323 -18.93 -10.28 -4.41
CA ASN A 323 -19.43 -9.57 -3.25
C ASN A 323 -18.97 -8.10 -3.23
N TYR A 324 -18.20 -7.65 -4.23
CA TYR A 324 -17.77 -6.27 -4.45
C TYR A 324 -17.06 -5.64 -3.24
N CYS A 325 -16.23 -6.43 -2.56
CA CYS A 325 -15.54 -5.99 -1.36
C CYS A 325 -14.14 -6.60 -1.24
N VAL A 326 -13.33 -5.97 -0.40
CA VAL A 326 -12.08 -6.51 0.10
C VAL A 326 -12.36 -7.17 1.44
N ARG A 327 -11.85 -8.38 1.65
CA ARG A 327 -11.96 -9.12 2.91
C ARG A 327 -10.60 -9.32 3.53
N LYS A 328 -10.55 -9.37 4.86
CA LYS A 328 -9.37 -9.74 5.64
C LYS A 328 -9.69 -11.00 6.45
N VAL A 329 -8.75 -11.93 6.52
CA VAL A 329 -8.79 -13.11 7.39
C VAL A 329 -7.62 -13.00 8.36
N THR A 330 -7.91 -12.84 9.65
CA THR A 330 -6.88 -12.80 10.68
C THR A 330 -6.32 -14.20 10.97
N PRO A 331 -5.11 -14.34 11.57
CA PRO A 331 -4.52 -15.65 11.90
C PRO A 331 -5.40 -16.54 12.80
N ASP A 332 -6.21 -15.94 13.68
CA ASP A 332 -7.20 -16.64 14.51
C ASP A 332 -8.46 -17.09 13.72
N GLY A 333 -8.57 -16.72 12.45
CA GLY A 333 -9.58 -17.19 11.51
C GLY A 333 -10.82 -16.32 11.41
N MET A 334 -10.82 -15.09 11.92
CA MET A 334 -11.95 -14.17 11.72
C MET A 334 -11.91 -13.54 10.33
N VAL A 335 -13.02 -13.63 9.58
CA VAL A 335 -13.19 -13.01 8.26
C VAL A 335 -14.04 -11.75 8.39
N THR A 336 -13.52 -10.61 7.93
CA THR A 336 -14.19 -9.31 7.97
C THR A 336 -14.14 -8.60 6.62
N THR A 337 -15.24 -7.96 6.20
CA THR A 337 -15.21 -6.96 5.13
C THR A 337 -14.54 -5.67 5.62
N ILE A 338 -13.44 -5.30 4.96
CA ILE A 338 -12.61 -4.12 5.29
C ILE A 338 -12.75 -2.98 4.29
N ALA A 339 -13.38 -3.20 3.13
CA ALA A 339 -13.82 -2.13 2.24
C ALA A 339 -14.86 -2.65 1.25
N GLY A 340 -15.75 -1.78 0.78
CA GLY A 340 -16.78 -2.11 -0.20
C GLY A 340 -18.12 -2.47 0.43
N SER A 341 -19.11 -2.67 -0.43
CA SER A 341 -20.50 -2.82 0.02
C SER A 341 -20.78 -4.17 0.70
N ARG A 342 -21.26 -4.11 1.95
CA ARG A 342 -21.80 -5.26 2.69
C ARG A 342 -23.18 -5.71 2.20
N SER A 343 -23.83 -4.93 1.33
CA SER A 343 -25.12 -5.24 0.70
C SER A 343 -24.97 -5.72 -0.75
N ARG A 344 -23.75 -6.00 -1.20
CA ARG A 344 -23.40 -6.35 -2.59
C ARG A 344 -23.83 -5.29 -3.62
N GLN A 345 -23.82 -4.03 -3.22
CA GLN A 345 -23.91 -2.92 -4.15
C GLN A 345 -22.56 -2.78 -4.88
N TYR A 346 -22.61 -2.78 -6.20
CA TYR A 346 -21.44 -2.50 -7.03
C TYR A 346 -21.47 -1.05 -7.52
N GLY A 347 -20.32 -0.56 -7.93
CA GLY A 347 -20.20 0.77 -8.54
C GLY A 347 -18.76 1.27 -8.56
N TYR A 348 -18.62 2.59 -8.62
CA TYR A 348 -17.32 3.25 -8.64
C TYR A 348 -17.39 4.50 -7.78
N ALA A 349 -16.96 4.39 -6.52
CA ALA A 349 -16.92 5.48 -5.57
C ALA A 349 -15.70 5.35 -4.66
N ASP A 350 -14.92 6.43 -4.57
CA ASP A 350 -13.91 6.65 -3.53
C ASP A 350 -14.60 7.12 -2.23
N GLY A 351 -13.84 7.13 -1.12
CA GLY A 351 -14.30 7.59 0.18
C GLY A 351 -14.07 6.54 1.28
N PRO A 352 -14.70 6.72 2.45
CA PRO A 352 -14.58 5.79 3.57
C PRO A 352 -14.89 4.35 3.16
N GLU A 353 -14.22 3.39 3.76
CA GLU A 353 -14.28 1.96 3.45
C GLU A 353 -15.70 1.38 3.36
N ALA A 354 -16.64 1.92 4.15
CA ALA A 354 -18.04 1.51 4.17
C ALA A 354 -18.89 2.09 3.03
N ASP A 355 -18.46 3.22 2.45
CA ASP A 355 -19.15 3.96 1.40
C ASP A 355 -18.52 3.73 0.02
N ALA A 356 -17.27 3.30 -0.01
CA ALA A 356 -16.54 2.97 -1.22
C ALA A 356 -17.25 1.87 -2.02
N LEU A 357 -17.29 2.02 -3.34
CA LEU A 357 -17.88 1.05 -4.25
C LEU A 357 -16.83 0.50 -5.22
N PHE A 358 -16.92 -0.80 -5.44
CA PHE A 358 -16.11 -1.56 -6.38
C PHE A 358 -17.00 -2.23 -7.43
N PHE A 359 -16.46 -2.41 -8.63
CA PHE A 359 -17.13 -3.17 -9.69
C PHE A 359 -16.09 -3.92 -10.51
N GLY A 360 -15.75 -5.13 -10.05
CA GLY A 360 -14.76 -5.97 -10.71
C GLY A 360 -13.40 -5.96 -10.04
N ILE A 361 -13.36 -5.97 -8.70
CA ILE A 361 -12.10 -6.20 -7.98
C ILE A 361 -11.42 -7.49 -8.44
N TRP A 362 -10.12 -7.42 -8.73
CA TRP A 362 -9.34 -8.53 -9.27
C TRP A 362 -8.08 -8.82 -8.45
N GLY A 363 -6.98 -8.11 -8.69
CA GLY A 363 -5.76 -8.27 -7.89
C GLY A 363 -5.81 -7.42 -6.65
N VAL A 364 -5.18 -7.92 -5.59
CA VAL A 364 -4.91 -7.20 -4.34
C VAL A 364 -3.44 -7.35 -4.00
N HIS A 365 -2.86 -6.33 -3.39
CA HIS A 365 -1.54 -6.40 -2.77
C HIS A 365 -1.54 -5.66 -1.44
N ALA A 366 -1.06 -6.34 -0.39
CA ALA A 366 -0.97 -5.78 0.95
C ALA A 366 0.45 -5.27 1.20
N ALA A 367 0.63 -3.95 1.22
CA ALA A 367 1.92 -3.35 1.45
C ALA A 367 2.33 -3.38 2.93
N ALA A 368 3.64 -3.32 3.17
CA ALA A 368 4.21 -3.36 4.52
C ALA A 368 3.81 -2.15 5.40
N ASP A 369 3.37 -1.05 4.80
CA ASP A 369 2.89 0.14 5.50
C ASP A 369 1.38 0.09 5.82
N GLY A 370 0.72 -1.03 5.53
CA GLY A 370 -0.71 -1.27 5.80
C GLY A 370 -1.66 -0.82 4.69
N HIS A 371 -1.17 -0.22 3.60
CA HIS A 371 -2.01 0.06 2.43
C HIS A 371 -2.38 -1.24 1.71
N ILE A 372 -3.59 -1.29 1.17
CA ILE A 372 -4.04 -2.39 0.29
C ILE A 372 -4.32 -1.82 -1.09
N TYR A 373 -3.51 -2.24 -2.05
CA TYR A 373 -3.63 -1.83 -3.45
C TYR A 373 -4.51 -2.81 -4.21
N ILE A 374 -5.36 -2.27 -5.08
CA ILE A 374 -6.45 -3.02 -5.68
C ILE A 374 -6.48 -2.72 -7.18
N ALA A 375 -6.48 -3.76 -8.00
CA ALA A 375 -6.75 -3.63 -9.42
C ALA A 375 -8.23 -3.95 -9.70
N GLU A 376 -8.92 -3.03 -10.36
CA GLU A 376 -10.31 -3.19 -10.78
C GLU A 376 -10.43 -3.33 -12.30
N ILE A 377 -11.08 -4.42 -12.71
CA ILE A 377 -11.46 -4.70 -14.08
C ILE A 377 -12.90 -4.21 -14.35
N ASN A 378 -13.55 -4.73 -15.39
CA ASN A 378 -14.85 -4.27 -15.90
C ASN A 378 -14.83 -2.74 -16.13
N ASP A 379 -15.99 -2.09 -16.09
CA ASP A 379 -16.16 -0.68 -16.45
C ASP A 379 -15.30 0.28 -15.61
N ASN A 380 -14.79 -0.12 -14.44
CA ASN A 380 -13.96 0.74 -13.60
C ASN A 380 -12.55 0.94 -14.18
N HIS A 381 -11.91 -0.11 -14.70
CA HIS A 381 -10.55 -0.09 -15.27
C HIS A 381 -9.56 0.78 -14.46
N ALA A 382 -9.48 0.54 -13.16
CA ALA A 382 -8.85 1.46 -12.21
C ALA A 382 -7.88 0.75 -11.26
N ILE A 383 -6.93 1.52 -10.75
CA ILE A 383 -6.07 1.14 -9.63
C ILE A 383 -6.54 1.92 -8.41
N ARG A 384 -6.94 1.21 -7.36
CA ARG A 384 -7.40 1.79 -6.10
C ARG A 384 -6.42 1.48 -4.99
N VAL A 385 -6.51 2.24 -3.91
CA VAL A 385 -5.84 1.96 -2.65
C VAL A 385 -6.82 2.12 -1.50
N LEU A 386 -6.81 1.20 -0.55
CA LEU A 386 -7.39 1.34 0.78
C LEU A 386 -6.25 1.72 1.73
N THR A 387 -6.36 2.86 2.40
CA THR A 387 -5.37 3.31 3.38
C THR A 387 -5.59 2.67 4.76
N PRO A 388 -4.56 2.64 5.63
CA PRO A 388 -4.71 2.14 7.01
C PRO A 388 -5.81 2.86 7.82
N GLU A 389 -6.13 4.11 7.46
CA GLU A 389 -7.18 4.91 8.09
C GLU A 389 -8.60 4.59 7.58
N GLY A 390 -8.74 3.66 6.64
CA GLY A 390 -10.04 3.24 6.11
C GLY A 390 -10.57 4.11 4.98
N GLU A 391 -9.70 4.74 4.19
CA GLU A 391 -10.09 5.54 3.02
C GLU A 391 -9.73 4.83 1.71
N VAL A 392 -10.70 4.71 0.80
CA VAL A 392 -10.49 4.19 -0.56
C VAL A 392 -10.28 5.35 -1.53
N ARG A 393 -9.19 5.31 -2.30
CA ARG A 393 -8.84 6.34 -3.29
C ARG A 393 -8.48 5.72 -4.63
N THR A 394 -8.76 6.44 -5.72
CA THR A 394 -8.31 6.09 -7.06
C THR A 394 -6.91 6.65 -7.34
N LEU A 395 -5.96 5.77 -7.67
CA LEU A 395 -4.58 6.11 -8.02
C LEU A 395 -4.34 6.22 -9.53
N GLY A 396 -5.21 5.63 -10.37
CA GLY A 396 -5.10 5.72 -11.82
C GLY A 396 -6.26 5.03 -12.53
N GLY A 397 -6.52 5.39 -13.79
CA GLY A 397 -7.66 4.87 -14.54
C GLY A 397 -8.98 5.59 -14.20
N GLY A 398 -10.10 4.90 -14.42
CA GLY A 398 -11.43 5.37 -14.04
C GLY A 398 -12.43 5.43 -15.19
N GLY A 399 -13.31 4.43 -15.27
CA GLY A 399 -14.53 4.45 -16.08
C GLY A 399 -14.35 4.17 -17.59
N GLN A 400 -13.12 4.13 -18.10
CA GLN A 400 -12.84 3.86 -19.51
C GLN A 400 -11.61 2.99 -19.72
N SER A 401 -11.78 1.94 -20.54
CA SER A 401 -10.68 1.12 -21.01
C SER A 401 -9.74 1.89 -21.95
N GLY A 402 -8.45 1.60 -21.93
CA GLY A 402 -7.51 2.07 -22.95
C GLY A 402 -6.06 1.90 -22.55
N PHE A 403 -5.13 2.38 -23.37
CA PHE A 403 -3.69 2.30 -23.13
C PHE A 403 -3.06 3.70 -23.15
N VAL A 404 -3.18 4.44 -22.05
CA VAL A 404 -2.75 5.84 -21.96
C VAL A 404 -1.92 6.06 -20.70
N ASN A 405 -0.77 6.72 -20.85
CA ASN A 405 0.13 7.14 -19.76
C ASN A 405 -0.21 8.56 -19.29
N GLY A 406 0.17 8.92 -18.06
CA GLY A 406 -0.05 10.26 -17.49
C GLY A 406 -0.52 10.24 -16.03
N GLU A 407 -0.90 11.42 -15.53
CA GLU A 407 -1.39 11.63 -14.15
C GLU A 407 -2.71 10.87 -13.85
N PRO A 408 -3.07 10.69 -12.55
CA PRO A 408 -4.26 9.94 -12.13
C PRO A 408 -5.60 10.53 -12.56
N SER A 409 -6.62 9.66 -12.44
CA SER A 409 -8.09 9.83 -12.52
C SER A 409 -8.70 10.58 -13.72
N THR A 410 -7.92 11.23 -14.58
CA THR A 410 -8.44 11.93 -15.77
C THR A 410 -7.71 11.61 -17.08
N VAL A 411 -6.48 11.04 -17.03
CA VAL A 411 -5.66 10.82 -18.23
C VAL A 411 -5.22 9.36 -18.40
N SER A 412 -4.66 8.73 -17.36
CA SER A 412 -4.20 7.35 -17.46
C SER A 412 -5.37 6.39 -17.72
N ARG A 413 -5.17 5.42 -18.62
CA ARG A 413 -6.16 4.39 -18.94
C ARG A 413 -5.51 3.02 -18.92
N TYR A 414 -6.25 2.05 -18.39
CA TYR A 414 -5.91 0.63 -18.32
C TYR A 414 -6.97 -0.15 -19.09
N ASN A 415 -6.68 -1.40 -19.46
CA ASN A 415 -7.64 -2.30 -20.08
C ASN A 415 -7.54 -3.67 -19.40
N THR A 416 -8.42 -3.88 -18.42
CA THR A 416 -8.42 -5.05 -17.53
C THR A 416 -7.09 -5.16 -16.74
N PRO A 417 -6.80 -4.20 -15.83
CA PRO A 417 -5.65 -4.34 -14.92
C PRO A 417 -5.90 -5.47 -13.93
N VAL A 418 -4.94 -6.39 -13.74
CA VAL A 418 -5.14 -7.62 -12.97
C VAL A 418 -4.14 -7.81 -11.84
N GLY A 419 -2.91 -8.25 -12.11
CA GLY A 419 -1.88 -8.42 -11.10
C GLY A 419 -1.33 -7.07 -10.67
N ILE A 420 -1.04 -6.92 -9.38
CA ILE A 420 -0.52 -5.68 -8.79
C ILE A 420 0.54 -6.01 -7.73
N THR A 421 1.64 -5.25 -7.70
CA THR A 421 2.73 -5.40 -6.72
C THR A 421 3.49 -4.08 -6.58
N LEU A 422 4.34 -3.93 -5.56
CA LEU A 422 5.14 -2.73 -5.31
C LEU A 422 6.64 -3.05 -5.28
N ASP A 423 7.48 -2.08 -5.67
CA ASP A 423 8.91 -2.10 -5.35
C ASP A 423 9.21 -1.46 -3.97
N ALA A 424 10.46 -1.52 -3.55
CA ALA A 424 10.91 -1.00 -2.24
C ALA A 424 10.74 0.52 -2.09
N GLU A 425 10.69 1.25 -3.21
CA GLU A 425 10.45 2.69 -3.25
C GLU A 425 8.95 3.05 -3.24
N GLY A 426 8.06 2.05 -3.30
CA GLY A 426 6.62 2.23 -3.30
C GLY A 426 6.03 2.53 -4.68
N ASN A 427 6.76 2.29 -5.77
CA ASN A 427 6.18 2.35 -7.11
C ASN A 427 5.31 1.11 -7.34
N ILE A 428 4.16 1.31 -7.97
CA ILE A 428 3.16 0.26 -8.16
C ILE A 428 3.31 -0.30 -9.58
N TYR A 429 3.36 -1.63 -9.70
CA TYR A 429 3.45 -2.34 -10.96
C TYR A 429 2.18 -3.12 -11.20
N VAL A 430 1.62 -2.98 -12.40
CA VAL A 430 0.31 -3.54 -12.74
C VAL A 430 0.41 -4.29 -14.06
N ALA A 431 -0.04 -5.54 -14.09
CA ALA A 431 -0.28 -6.23 -15.35
C ALA A 431 -1.57 -5.72 -15.99
N ASP A 432 -1.43 -5.07 -17.13
CA ASP A 432 -2.52 -4.47 -17.89
C ASP A 432 -2.89 -5.42 -19.03
N LEU A 433 -3.79 -6.35 -18.69
CA LEU A 433 -3.92 -7.63 -19.37
C LEU A 433 -4.27 -7.47 -20.85
N GLU A 434 -5.32 -6.72 -21.19
CA GLU A 434 -5.71 -6.56 -22.60
C GLU A 434 -4.82 -5.58 -23.36
N ASN A 435 -3.96 -4.83 -22.67
CA ASN A 435 -2.97 -3.97 -23.30
C ASN A 435 -1.61 -4.65 -23.46
N HIS A 436 -1.47 -5.95 -23.17
CA HIS A 436 -0.24 -6.70 -23.40
C HIS A 436 1.00 -6.01 -22.79
N ALA A 437 0.85 -5.41 -21.62
CA ALA A 437 1.86 -4.55 -21.02
C ALA A 437 1.88 -4.67 -19.49
N ILE A 438 3.03 -4.34 -18.90
CA ILE A 438 3.14 -4.04 -17.49
C ILE A 438 3.24 -2.52 -17.36
N ARG A 439 2.39 -1.94 -16.52
CA ARG A 439 2.34 -0.52 -16.21
C ARG A 439 3.06 -0.25 -14.90
N ARG A 440 3.61 0.94 -14.75
CA ARG A 440 4.20 1.41 -13.50
C ARG A 440 3.56 2.74 -13.12
N LEU A 441 3.19 2.89 -11.86
CA LEU A 441 2.76 4.16 -11.27
C LEU A 441 3.89 4.64 -10.36
N VAL A 442 4.46 5.79 -10.68
CA VAL A 442 5.57 6.41 -9.95
C VAL A 442 5.04 7.54 -9.10
N ARG A 443 5.40 7.58 -7.82
CA ARG A 443 5.01 8.69 -6.94
C ARG A 443 5.60 10.01 -7.45
N THR A 444 4.78 11.03 -7.62
CA THR A 444 5.22 12.39 -7.95
C THR A 444 5.28 13.21 -6.66
N ASN A 445 6.35 13.98 -6.50
CA ASN A 445 6.54 14.89 -5.37
C ASN A 445 5.67 16.14 -5.47
#